data_AF-A0A0G1CGV5-F1
#
_entry.id   AF-A0A0G1CGV5-F1
#
_cell.length_a   1.000
_cell.length_b   1.000
_cell.length_c   1.000
_cell.angle_alpha   90.00
_cell.angle_beta   90.00
_cell.angle_gamma   90.00
#
_symmetry.space_group_name_H-M   'P 1'
#
loop_
_entity.id
_entity.type
_entity.pdbx_description
1 polymer ?
#
loop_
_entity_poly.entity_id
_entity_poly.type
_entity_poly.pdbx_seq_one_letter_code
_entity_poly.pdbx_strand_id
1 'polypeptide(L)'
;MPQETGKQNYAIFTGKARAQRLYTFLIVMEVLLIGASFFVFANNALAAGIVPCGLGDKPDCNVCHLYQGIRNVMNFLLRDIGLPVLIIALLAGGIIWLTSGGSPNKITQGKSIILYAILGLFLAFAAWVIVNTILDTLGFKLPGPTPRAWNDTSICEEFNALSTVPVGPNGAAPPPATEPSTTEPTLQCSASKLSPEAQLMITCIMKEAEKLGVPVITPSDNQKNGGGHTCTLTATDKCPSPPCISCHYGGTKCNGEGNAVDFALRVDVQKTPANWSKLQSAASSCSSQGAGSAFCEISYSPYRTTLGCNDPGVNHLHVNTSKSCGCN
;
A
#
# COMPACT_ATOMS: atom_id res chain seq x y z
N MET A 1 21.82 -36.41 66.51
CA MET A 1 22.44 -35.70 65.38
C MET A 1 21.36 -34.93 64.62
N PRO A 2 21.21 -33.60 64.77
CA PRO A 2 20.35 -32.80 63.90
C PRO A 2 21.20 -31.73 63.16
N GLN A 3 21.58 -32.00 61.90
CA GLN A 3 22.34 -31.05 61.07
C GLN A 3 21.88 -30.99 59.59
N GLU A 4 20.87 -31.75 59.16
CA GLU A 4 20.52 -31.81 57.72
C GLU A 4 19.42 -30.84 57.24
N THR A 5 18.60 -30.28 58.13
CA THR A 5 17.44 -29.45 57.73
C THR A 5 17.84 -28.04 57.24
N GLY A 6 19.05 -27.56 57.56
CA GLY A 6 19.52 -26.22 57.14
C GLY A 6 19.98 -26.14 55.68
N LYS A 7 20.60 -27.20 55.14
CA LYS A 7 21.17 -27.20 53.77
C LYS A 7 20.10 -27.27 52.69
N GLN A 8 19.02 -28.02 52.91
CA GLN A 8 17.93 -28.15 51.93
C GLN A 8 17.13 -26.85 51.75
N ASN A 9 16.87 -26.13 52.85
CA ASN A 9 16.20 -24.83 52.79
C ASN A 9 17.05 -23.76 52.08
N TYR A 10 18.38 -23.81 52.23
CA TYR A 10 19.31 -22.87 51.57
C TYR A 10 19.37 -23.05 50.04
N ALA A 11 19.32 -24.29 49.54
CA ALA A 11 19.31 -24.59 48.10
C ALA A 11 18.01 -24.15 47.40
N ILE A 12 16.85 -24.31 48.06
CA ILE A 12 15.54 -23.90 47.53
C ILE A 12 15.43 -22.36 47.49
N PHE A 13 15.91 -21.67 48.52
CA PHE A 13 15.92 -20.20 48.56
C PHE A 13 16.84 -19.58 47.51
N THR A 14 18.02 -20.15 47.29
CA THR A 14 18.99 -19.65 46.28
C THR A 14 18.54 -19.91 44.83
N GLY A 15 17.84 -21.02 44.57
CA GLY A 15 17.22 -21.31 43.27
C GLY A 15 16.08 -20.35 42.90
N LYS A 16 15.17 -20.05 43.83
CA LYS A 16 14.10 -19.06 43.63
C LYS A 16 14.65 -17.65 43.44
N ALA A 17 15.67 -17.26 44.20
CA ALA A 17 16.31 -15.96 44.05
C ALA A 17 17.06 -15.80 42.71
N ARG A 18 17.69 -16.88 42.19
CA ARG A 18 18.30 -16.88 40.84
C ARG A 18 17.25 -16.82 39.72
N ALA A 19 16.17 -17.58 39.83
CA ALA A 19 15.07 -17.55 38.86
C ALA A 19 14.35 -16.20 38.82
N GLN A 20 14.14 -15.58 39.99
CA GLN A 20 13.52 -14.25 40.07
C GLN A 20 14.43 -13.15 39.52
N ARG A 21 15.75 -13.21 39.77
CA ARG A 21 16.71 -12.27 39.15
C ARG A 21 16.75 -12.42 37.62
N LEU A 22 16.64 -13.64 37.10
CA LEU A 22 16.56 -13.89 35.67
C LEU A 22 15.25 -13.36 35.07
N TYR A 23 14.12 -13.57 35.72
CA TYR A 23 12.82 -13.08 35.27
C TYR A 23 12.75 -11.55 35.27
N THR A 24 13.25 -10.90 36.32
CA THR A 24 13.39 -9.44 36.37
C THR A 24 14.31 -8.92 35.26
N PHE A 25 15.41 -9.61 34.99
CA PHE A 25 16.34 -9.24 33.91
C PHE A 25 15.68 -9.33 32.52
N LEU A 26 14.89 -10.38 32.26
CA LEU A 26 14.15 -10.53 31.01
C LEU A 26 13.11 -9.43 30.81
N ILE A 27 12.32 -9.10 31.84
CA ILE A 27 11.35 -8.00 31.77
C ILE A 27 12.03 -6.66 31.51
N VAL A 28 13.15 -6.37 32.20
CA VAL A 28 13.90 -5.13 32.01
C VAL A 28 14.47 -5.05 30.59
N MET A 29 14.98 -6.15 30.05
CA MET A 29 15.49 -6.22 28.68
C MET A 29 14.38 -6.00 27.64
N GLU A 30 13.20 -6.60 27.85
CA GLU A 30 12.03 -6.42 26.99
C GLU A 30 11.51 -4.98 27.01
N VAL A 31 11.44 -4.35 28.21
CA VAL A 31 11.08 -2.94 28.36
C VAL A 31 12.12 -2.02 27.69
N LEU A 32 13.42 -2.32 27.78
CA LEU A 32 14.47 -1.58 27.10
C LEU A 32 14.39 -1.71 25.57
N LEU A 33 14.05 -2.89 25.05
CA LEU A 33 13.84 -3.12 23.62
C LEU A 33 12.62 -2.37 23.09
N ILE A 34 11.51 -2.36 23.85
CA ILE A 34 10.31 -1.59 23.52
C ILE A 34 10.63 -0.09 23.56
N GLY A 35 11.37 0.37 24.58
CA GLY A 35 11.80 1.76 24.72
C GLY A 35 12.73 2.21 23.58
N ALA A 36 13.69 1.39 23.17
CA ALA A 36 14.57 1.66 22.05
C ALA A 36 13.79 1.71 20.71
N SER A 37 12.84 0.80 20.52
CA SER A 37 11.96 0.79 19.34
C SER A 37 11.10 2.06 19.27
N PHE A 38 10.57 2.51 20.40
CA PHE A 38 9.82 3.76 20.50
C PHE A 38 10.71 4.98 20.20
N PHE A 39 11.94 4.99 20.69
CA PHE A 39 12.91 6.06 20.44
C PHE A 39 13.30 6.15 18.96
N VAL A 40 13.56 5.03 18.28
CA VAL A 40 13.84 5.01 16.83
C VAL A 40 12.63 5.51 16.05
N PHE A 41 11.43 5.11 16.43
CA PHE A 41 10.19 5.57 15.79
C PHE A 41 9.99 7.09 15.92
N ALA A 42 10.19 7.66 17.11
CA ALA A 42 10.05 9.10 17.35
C ALA A 42 11.05 9.96 16.56
N ASN A 43 12.30 9.48 16.38
CA ASN A 43 13.30 10.18 15.57
C ASN A 43 12.92 10.25 14.08
N ASN A 44 12.33 9.18 13.54
CA ASN A 44 11.88 9.16 12.15
C ASN A 44 10.68 10.10 11.92
N ALA A 45 9.78 10.23 12.90
CA ALA A 45 8.63 11.14 12.80
C ALA A 45 9.05 12.63 12.78
N LEU A 46 10.03 13.02 13.58
CA LEU A 46 10.50 14.42 13.66
C LEU A 46 11.32 14.85 12.42
N ALA A 47 12.01 13.92 11.76
CA ALA A 47 12.81 14.22 10.57
C ALA A 47 11.97 14.52 9.32
N ALA A 48 10.72 14.05 9.25
CA ALA A 48 9.88 14.16 8.04
C ALA A 48 9.34 15.57 7.79
N GLY A 49 9.19 16.41 8.83
CA GLY A 49 8.63 17.76 8.72
C GLY A 49 7.14 17.79 8.34
N ILE A 50 6.34 18.58 9.05
CA ILE A 50 4.89 18.63 8.81
C ILE A 50 4.55 19.24 7.44
N VAL A 51 5.24 20.31 7.05
CA VAL A 51 5.01 21.03 5.79
C VAL A 51 6.17 20.73 4.81
N PRO A 52 5.92 20.07 3.67
CA PRO A 52 6.98 19.64 2.75
C PRO A 52 7.38 20.69 1.70
N CYS A 53 7.08 21.97 1.90
CA CYS A 53 7.32 23.05 0.91
C CYS A 53 7.85 24.35 1.57
N GLY A 54 8.36 25.28 0.75
CA GLY A 54 8.60 26.68 1.14
C GLY A 54 9.82 26.97 2.02
N LEU A 55 10.70 26.00 2.25
CA LEU A 55 11.93 26.17 3.04
C LEU A 55 13.14 25.53 2.35
N GLY A 56 14.23 26.30 2.20
CA GLY A 56 15.48 25.84 1.60
C GLY A 56 15.32 25.49 0.12
N ASP A 57 15.84 24.33 -0.28
CA ASP A 57 15.75 23.82 -1.67
C ASP A 57 14.40 23.19 -2.01
N LYS A 58 13.38 23.34 -1.15
CA LYS A 58 12.05 22.77 -1.38
C LYS A 58 11.20 23.67 -2.30
N PRO A 59 10.31 23.09 -3.13
CA PRO A 59 9.47 23.85 -4.03
C PRO A 59 8.51 24.80 -3.29
N ASP A 60 8.01 25.79 -4.01
CA ASP A 60 7.00 26.72 -3.50
C ASP A 60 5.72 25.98 -3.05
N CYS A 61 5.11 26.50 -1.99
CA CYS A 61 3.90 25.92 -1.42
C CYS A 61 2.69 26.12 -2.33
N ASN A 62 1.90 25.06 -2.48
CA ASN A 62 0.63 25.07 -3.20
C ASN A 62 -0.45 24.40 -2.33
N VAL A 63 -1.68 24.36 -2.84
CA VAL A 63 -2.83 23.79 -2.11
C VAL A 63 -2.64 22.29 -1.82
N CYS A 64 -1.94 21.56 -2.68
CA CYS A 64 -1.60 20.16 -2.45
C CYS A 64 -0.67 19.98 -1.25
N HIS A 65 0.35 20.83 -1.12
CA HIS A 65 1.25 20.82 0.04
C HIS A 65 0.53 21.19 1.35
N LEU A 66 -0.49 22.05 1.30
CA LEU A 66 -1.35 22.33 2.46
C LEU A 66 -2.12 21.07 2.89
N TYR A 67 -2.73 20.35 1.94
CA TYR A 67 -3.45 19.12 2.22
C TYR A 67 -2.54 18.00 2.75
N GLN A 68 -1.36 17.83 2.15
CA GLN A 68 -0.32 16.93 2.68
C GLN A 68 0.09 17.32 4.10
N GLY A 69 0.22 18.61 4.38
CA GLY A 69 0.51 19.12 5.73
C GLY A 69 -0.56 18.70 6.75
N ILE A 70 -1.84 18.88 6.42
CA ILE A 70 -2.96 18.48 7.29
C ILE A 70 -2.93 16.96 7.53
N ARG A 71 -2.70 16.16 6.49
CA ARG A 71 -2.52 14.71 6.63
C ARG A 71 -1.36 14.36 7.56
N ASN A 72 -0.22 15.03 7.40
CA ASN A 72 0.96 14.80 8.23
C ASN A 72 0.70 15.14 9.70
N VAL A 73 0.00 16.25 9.98
CA VAL A 73 -0.44 16.60 11.34
C VAL A 73 -1.32 15.49 11.91
N MET A 74 -2.31 15.02 11.13
CA MET A 74 -3.26 14.03 11.62
C MET A 74 -2.62 12.65 11.80
N ASN A 75 -1.69 12.27 10.92
CA ASN A 75 -0.86 11.08 11.11
C ASN A 75 0.00 11.22 12.37
N PHE A 76 0.65 12.36 12.58
CA PHE A 76 1.43 12.61 13.77
C PHE A 76 0.59 12.50 15.05
N LEU A 77 -0.57 13.16 15.09
CA LEU A 77 -1.46 13.12 16.25
C LEU A 77 -2.05 11.73 16.51
N LEU A 78 -2.48 11.00 15.47
CA LEU A 78 -3.16 9.73 15.63
C LEU A 78 -2.19 8.54 15.73
N ARG A 79 -1.23 8.45 14.81
CA ARG A 79 -0.27 7.35 14.73
C ARG A 79 0.88 7.53 15.71
N ASP A 80 1.48 8.73 15.76
CA ASP A 80 2.73 8.92 16.49
C ASP A 80 2.51 9.28 17.96
N ILE A 81 1.39 9.92 18.29
CA ILE A 81 1.01 10.25 19.67
C ILE A 81 -0.17 9.40 20.15
N GLY A 82 -1.26 9.37 19.39
CA GLY A 82 -2.53 8.77 19.81
C GLY A 82 -2.45 7.29 20.10
N LEU A 83 -1.88 6.49 19.19
CA LEU A 83 -1.72 5.04 19.38
C LEU A 83 -0.81 4.70 20.57
N PRO A 84 0.38 5.30 20.74
CA PRO A 84 1.20 5.08 21.93
C PRO A 84 0.49 5.45 23.24
N VAL A 85 -0.17 6.61 23.29
CA VAL A 85 -0.93 7.05 24.48
C VAL A 85 -2.04 6.06 24.81
N LEU A 86 -2.78 5.58 23.80
CA LEU A 86 -3.80 4.56 23.97
C LEU A 86 -3.22 3.28 24.59
N ILE A 87 -2.12 2.77 24.05
CA ILE A 87 -1.47 1.55 24.56
C ILE A 87 -1.05 1.75 26.01
N ILE A 88 -0.39 2.87 26.34
CA ILE A 88 0.04 3.18 27.70
C ILE A 88 -1.16 3.27 28.65
N ALA A 89 -2.25 3.93 28.23
CA ALA A 89 -3.45 4.07 29.05
C ALA A 89 -4.12 2.70 29.32
N LEU A 90 -4.21 1.83 28.31
CA LEU A 90 -4.76 0.49 28.47
C LEU A 90 -3.90 -0.37 29.41
N LEU A 91 -2.57 -0.32 29.26
CA LEU A 91 -1.65 -1.04 30.14
C LEU A 91 -1.70 -0.52 31.57
N ALA A 92 -1.66 0.81 31.77
CA ALA A 92 -1.73 1.43 33.08
C ALA A 92 -3.06 1.11 33.77
N GLY A 93 -4.19 1.25 33.07
CA GLY A 93 -5.51 0.92 33.58
C GLY A 93 -5.64 -0.57 33.92
N GLY A 94 -5.10 -1.44 33.06
CA GLY A 94 -5.06 -2.89 33.28
C GLY A 94 -4.24 -3.28 34.50
N ILE A 95 -3.04 -2.73 34.66
CA ILE A 95 -2.17 -2.99 35.81
C ILE A 95 -2.85 -2.53 37.10
N ILE A 96 -3.42 -1.32 37.15
CA ILE A 96 -4.11 -0.79 38.32
C ILE A 96 -5.31 -1.68 38.70
N TRP A 97 -6.03 -2.18 37.69
CA TRP A 97 -7.17 -3.06 37.92
C TRP A 97 -6.73 -4.44 38.45
N LEU A 98 -5.74 -5.08 37.83
CA LEU A 98 -5.26 -6.42 38.21
C LEU A 98 -4.52 -6.42 39.56
N THR A 99 -3.81 -5.34 39.89
CA THR A 99 -3.07 -5.20 41.16
C THR A 99 -3.89 -4.53 42.27
N SER A 100 -5.20 -4.38 42.08
CA SER A 100 -6.08 -3.66 43.00
C SER A 100 -6.22 -4.32 44.38
N GLY A 101 -5.94 -5.61 44.52
CA GLY A 101 -6.05 -6.34 45.79
C GLY A 101 -7.44 -6.30 46.42
N GLY A 102 -8.49 -6.11 45.61
CA GLY A 102 -9.87 -5.99 46.07
C GLY A 102 -10.27 -4.58 46.52
N SER A 103 -9.39 -3.57 46.44
CA SER A 103 -9.75 -2.18 46.74
C SER A 103 -10.75 -1.63 45.72
N PRO A 104 -11.98 -1.24 46.13
CA PRO A 104 -13.00 -0.74 45.21
C PRO A 104 -12.56 0.53 44.46
N ASN A 105 -11.79 1.41 45.12
CA ASN A 105 -11.28 2.64 44.52
C ASN A 105 -10.31 2.34 43.36
N LYS A 106 -9.37 1.41 43.55
CA LYS A 106 -8.39 1.05 42.50
C LYS A 106 -9.05 0.31 41.33
N ILE A 107 -10.03 -0.56 41.61
CA ILE A 107 -10.81 -1.23 40.57
C ILE A 107 -11.54 -0.19 39.70
N THR A 108 -12.20 0.77 40.34
CA THR A 108 -12.93 1.83 39.64
C THR A 108 -12.00 2.70 38.82
N GLN A 109 -10.85 3.08 39.39
CA GLN A 109 -9.82 3.85 38.70
C GLN A 109 -9.31 3.13 37.44
N GLY A 110 -8.87 1.86 37.56
CA GLY A 110 -8.35 1.11 36.42
C GLY A 110 -9.38 0.96 35.28
N LYS A 111 -10.63 0.66 35.64
CA LYS A 111 -11.74 0.59 34.67
C LYS A 111 -12.01 1.93 33.99
N SER A 112 -11.98 3.04 34.74
CA SER A 112 -12.22 4.38 34.18
C SER A 112 -11.16 4.76 33.16
N ILE A 113 -9.88 4.47 33.44
CA ILE A 113 -8.76 4.75 32.52
C ILE A 113 -8.96 3.98 31.21
N ILE A 114 -9.27 2.68 31.29
CA ILE A 114 -9.53 1.85 30.11
C ILE A 114 -10.72 2.39 29.32
N LEU A 115 -11.81 2.73 29.99
CA LEU A 115 -13.03 3.22 29.34
C LEU A 115 -12.79 4.55 28.62
N TYR A 116 -12.08 5.49 29.24
CA TYR A 116 -11.74 6.76 28.59
C TYR A 116 -10.78 6.57 27.42
N ALA A 117 -9.84 5.63 27.51
CA ALA A 117 -8.94 5.32 26.40
C ALA A 117 -9.70 4.76 25.19
N ILE A 118 -10.63 3.82 25.42
CA ILE A 118 -11.51 3.28 24.37
C ILE A 118 -12.42 4.37 23.80
N LEU A 119 -12.99 5.22 24.65
CA LEU A 119 -13.84 6.33 24.21
C LEU A 119 -13.07 7.32 23.34
N GLY A 120 -11.82 7.63 23.68
CA GLY A 120 -10.94 8.47 22.87
C GLY A 120 -10.69 7.87 21.47
N LEU A 121 -10.42 6.55 21.40
CA LEU A 121 -10.27 5.85 20.12
C LEU A 121 -11.56 5.92 19.30
N PHE A 122 -12.71 5.65 19.94
CA PHE A 122 -14.01 5.71 19.29
C PHE A 122 -14.30 7.10 18.71
N LEU A 123 -14.02 8.17 19.48
CA LEU A 123 -14.19 9.54 19.01
C LEU A 123 -13.25 9.89 17.84
N ALA A 124 -12.02 9.39 17.84
CA ALA A 124 -11.09 9.60 16.73
C ALA A 124 -11.61 8.95 15.43
N PHE A 125 -12.09 7.71 15.50
CA PHE A 125 -12.71 7.03 14.36
C PHE A 125 -14.01 7.71 13.92
N ALA A 126 -14.86 8.11 14.86
CA ALA A 126 -16.11 8.82 14.57
C ALA A 126 -15.83 10.15 13.87
N ALA A 127 -14.84 10.92 14.33
CA ALA A 127 -14.43 12.17 13.70
C ALA A 127 -13.98 11.95 12.25
N TRP A 128 -13.19 10.91 11.98
CA TRP A 128 -12.77 10.58 10.61
C TRP A 128 -13.95 10.26 9.69
N VAL A 129 -14.93 9.49 10.16
CA VAL A 129 -16.16 9.19 9.41
C VAL A 129 -17.00 10.45 9.19
N ILE A 130 -17.16 11.29 10.21
CA ILE A 130 -17.94 12.53 10.12
C ILE A 130 -17.33 13.48 9.09
N VAL A 131 -16.01 13.67 9.10
CA VAL A 131 -15.33 14.53 8.14
C VAL A 131 -15.52 14.01 6.72
N ASN A 132 -15.33 12.70 6.48
CA ASN A 132 -15.61 12.09 5.17
C ASN A 132 -17.07 12.33 4.74
N THR A 133 -18.02 12.11 5.65
CA THR A 133 -19.45 12.27 5.35
C THR A 133 -19.80 13.72 4.99
N ILE A 134 -19.26 14.70 5.71
CA ILE A 134 -19.49 16.12 5.44
C ILE A 134 -18.91 16.49 4.07
N LEU A 135 -17.69 16.08 3.78
CA LEU A 135 -17.03 16.38 2.50
C LEU A 135 -17.80 15.75 1.32
N ASP A 136 -18.21 14.49 1.45
CA ASP A 136 -19.01 13.80 0.45
C ASP A 136 -20.37 14.49 0.23
N THR A 137 -21.02 14.93 1.30
CA THR A 137 -22.34 15.59 1.25
C THR A 137 -22.26 16.97 0.60
N LEU A 138 -21.17 17.71 0.84
CA LEU A 138 -20.93 19.02 0.25
C LEU A 138 -20.43 18.95 -1.20
N GLY A 139 -20.34 17.74 -1.78
CA GLY A 139 -19.94 17.55 -3.17
C GLY A 139 -18.43 17.61 -3.39
N PHE A 140 -17.62 17.59 -2.32
CA PHE A 140 -16.17 17.38 -2.41
C PHE A 140 -15.90 15.89 -2.67
N LYS A 141 -16.28 15.43 -3.85
CA LYS A 141 -15.95 14.09 -4.33
C LYS A 141 -14.56 14.16 -4.92
N LEU A 142 -13.59 13.58 -4.22
CA LEU A 142 -12.26 13.38 -4.78
C LEU A 142 -12.44 12.58 -6.09
N PRO A 143 -11.87 13.02 -7.23
CA PRO A 143 -11.95 12.27 -8.48
C PRO A 143 -11.39 10.86 -8.24
N GLY A 144 -12.04 9.82 -8.75
CA GLY A 144 -11.62 8.43 -8.53
C GLY A 144 -12.78 7.42 -8.52
N PRO A 145 -12.51 6.13 -8.79
CA PRO A 145 -13.53 5.09 -8.92
C PRO A 145 -14.06 4.52 -7.59
N THR A 146 -13.47 4.89 -6.45
CA THR A 146 -13.88 4.46 -5.10
C THR A 146 -14.07 5.67 -4.19
N PRO A 147 -14.93 5.58 -3.15
CA PRO A 147 -14.95 6.58 -2.09
C PRO A 147 -13.55 6.70 -1.48
N ARG A 148 -12.90 7.83 -1.73
CA ARG A 148 -11.58 8.15 -1.17
C ARG A 148 -11.80 8.91 0.13
N ALA A 149 -11.05 8.56 1.15
CA ALA A 149 -11.07 9.32 2.39
C ALA A 149 -10.37 10.66 2.22
N TRP A 150 -10.75 11.63 3.05
CA TRP A 150 -10.16 12.97 3.07
C TRP A 150 -8.66 13.00 3.39
N ASN A 151 -8.05 11.87 3.77
CA ASN A 151 -6.61 11.78 4.03
C ASN A 151 -5.83 11.12 2.87
N ASP A 152 -6.48 10.83 1.74
CA ASP A 152 -5.85 10.28 0.55
C ASP A 152 -5.18 11.40 -0.27
N THR A 153 -3.85 11.34 -0.42
CA THR A 153 -3.05 12.35 -1.13
C THR A 153 -2.88 12.08 -2.62
N SER A 154 -3.38 10.95 -3.14
CA SER A 154 -3.32 10.64 -4.59
C SER A 154 -3.97 11.73 -5.45
N ILE A 155 -4.94 12.46 -4.90
CA ILE A 155 -5.55 13.62 -5.55
C ILE A 155 -4.53 14.72 -5.92
N CYS A 156 -3.47 14.87 -5.14
CA CYS A 156 -2.44 15.88 -5.38
C CYS A 156 -1.53 15.48 -6.56
N GLU A 157 -1.33 14.19 -6.77
CA GLU A 157 -0.58 13.63 -7.89
C GLU A 157 -1.41 13.72 -9.18
N GLU A 158 -2.72 13.46 -9.08
CA GLU A 158 -3.68 13.61 -10.18
C GLU A 158 -3.88 15.07 -10.64
N PHE A 159 -3.97 16.05 -9.72
CA PHE A 159 -4.07 17.47 -10.10
C PHE A 159 -2.77 18.04 -10.69
N ASN A 160 -1.61 17.61 -10.18
CA ASN A 160 -0.33 18.00 -10.77
C ASN A 160 -0.16 17.43 -12.18
N ALA A 161 -0.72 16.25 -12.45
CA ALA A 161 -0.80 15.66 -13.78
C ALA A 161 -1.82 16.38 -14.71
N LEU A 162 -2.80 17.10 -14.15
CA LEU A 162 -3.76 17.90 -14.93
C LEU A 162 -3.22 19.30 -15.29
N SER A 163 -2.37 19.88 -14.44
CA SER A 163 -1.71 21.16 -14.70
C SER A 163 -0.62 21.11 -15.79
N THR A 164 -0.17 19.93 -16.19
CA THR A 164 0.79 19.75 -17.29
C THR A 164 0.11 19.56 -18.65
N VAL A 165 -1.23 19.61 -18.72
CA VAL A 165 -1.93 19.70 -20.01
C VAL A 165 -1.77 21.13 -20.52
N PRO A 166 -1.00 21.38 -21.59
CA PRO A 166 -1.02 22.68 -22.23
C PRO A 166 -2.43 22.85 -22.81
N VAL A 167 -3.13 23.91 -22.40
CA VAL A 167 -4.28 24.40 -23.18
C VAL A 167 -3.70 24.90 -24.49
N GLY A 168 -3.62 24.02 -25.49
CA GLY A 168 -3.08 24.36 -26.79
C GLY A 168 -4.06 25.28 -27.53
N PRO A 169 -3.63 26.46 -28.01
CA PRO A 169 -4.20 26.99 -29.21
C PRO A 169 -3.46 26.36 -30.40
N ASN A 170 -4.24 25.67 -31.23
CA ASN A 170 -3.98 25.38 -32.63
C ASN A 170 -2.88 24.35 -32.98
N GLY A 171 -3.25 23.44 -33.87
CA GLY A 171 -2.44 22.31 -34.30
C GLY A 171 -1.08 22.71 -34.85
N ALA A 172 -0.05 22.29 -34.13
CA ALA A 172 1.28 22.05 -34.67
C ALA A 172 1.58 20.56 -34.44
N ALA A 173 1.93 19.85 -35.52
CA ALA A 173 2.37 18.47 -35.47
C ALA A 173 3.55 18.31 -34.48
N PRO A 174 3.65 17.18 -33.76
CA PRO A 174 4.80 16.94 -32.89
C PRO A 174 6.09 16.89 -33.73
N PRO A 175 7.22 17.42 -33.22
CA PRO A 175 8.49 17.40 -33.94
C PRO A 175 8.96 15.95 -34.18
N PRO A 176 9.76 15.70 -35.23
CA PRO A 176 10.25 14.36 -35.54
C PRO A 176 11.02 13.78 -34.36
N ALA A 177 10.72 12.53 -34.03
CA ALA A 177 11.47 11.75 -33.05
C ALA A 177 12.96 11.84 -33.35
N THR A 178 13.72 12.39 -32.41
CA THR A 178 15.18 12.34 -32.47
C THR A 178 15.61 10.93 -32.05
N GLU A 179 16.44 10.31 -32.88
CA GLU A 179 16.94 8.95 -32.73
C GLU A 179 17.65 8.71 -31.38
N PRO A 180 17.65 7.47 -30.86
CA PRO A 180 18.25 7.15 -29.58
C PRO A 180 19.79 7.18 -29.67
N SER A 181 20.40 7.83 -28.69
CA SER A 181 21.83 7.73 -28.39
C SER A 181 22.22 6.25 -28.21
N THR A 182 23.25 5.83 -28.94
CA THR A 182 23.92 4.53 -28.82
C THR A 182 24.67 4.44 -27.50
N THR A 183 23.94 4.13 -26.43
CA THR A 183 24.51 3.52 -25.23
C THR A 183 23.71 2.25 -24.99
N GLU A 184 24.36 1.11 -24.78
CA GLU A 184 23.68 -0.17 -24.52
C GLU A 184 22.52 0.03 -23.53
N PRO A 185 21.32 -0.55 -23.77
CA PRO A 185 20.19 -0.38 -22.88
C PRO A 185 20.56 -0.97 -21.53
N THR A 186 20.88 -0.10 -20.57
CA THR A 186 20.95 -0.48 -19.17
C THR A 186 19.59 -1.05 -18.80
N LEU A 187 19.61 -2.25 -18.26
CA LEU A 187 18.42 -3.04 -17.98
C LEU A 187 17.64 -2.36 -16.85
N GLN A 188 16.55 -1.65 -17.16
CA GLN A 188 15.78 -0.89 -16.18
C GLN A 188 14.62 -1.72 -15.63
N CYS A 189 14.56 -1.80 -14.29
CA CYS A 189 13.49 -2.46 -13.56
C CYS A 189 12.34 -1.51 -13.16
N SER A 190 12.07 -0.53 -14.01
CA SER A 190 11.06 0.48 -13.74
C SER A 190 10.54 1.02 -15.05
N ALA A 191 9.22 1.06 -15.21
CA ALA A 191 8.61 1.82 -16.27
C ALA A 191 8.11 3.15 -15.71
N SER A 192 8.51 4.25 -16.33
CA SER A 192 8.13 5.61 -15.90
C SER A 192 6.82 6.09 -16.54
N LYS A 193 6.36 5.39 -17.59
CA LYS A 193 5.13 5.70 -18.35
C LYS A 193 4.60 4.44 -19.02
N LEU A 194 3.35 4.47 -19.51
CA LEU A 194 2.84 3.44 -20.43
C LEU A 194 3.21 3.76 -21.87
N SER A 195 3.42 2.72 -22.68
CA SER A 195 3.54 2.88 -24.12
C SER A 195 2.24 3.43 -24.73
N PRO A 196 2.32 4.21 -25.83
CA PRO A 196 1.12 4.67 -26.54
C PRO A 196 0.19 3.52 -26.94
N GLU A 197 0.77 2.37 -27.32
CA GLU A 197 0.02 1.16 -27.63
C GLU A 197 -0.76 0.61 -26.42
N ALA A 198 -0.15 0.61 -25.24
CA ALA A 198 -0.85 0.19 -24.02
C ALA A 198 -2.01 1.13 -23.67
N GLN A 199 -1.87 2.44 -23.92
CA GLN A 199 -2.97 3.40 -23.69
C GLN A 199 -4.16 3.19 -24.63
N LEU A 200 -3.88 2.92 -25.92
CA LEU A 200 -4.91 2.58 -26.91
C LEU A 200 -5.58 1.24 -26.59
N MET A 201 -4.80 0.25 -26.18
CA MET A 201 -5.29 -1.04 -25.71
C MET A 201 -6.25 -0.87 -24.51
N ILE A 202 -5.87 -0.14 -23.46
CA ILE A 202 -6.73 0.13 -22.30
C ILE A 202 -8.08 0.70 -22.74
N THR A 203 -8.02 1.75 -23.55
CA THR A 203 -9.22 2.47 -24.01
C THR A 203 -10.15 1.54 -24.80
N CYS A 204 -9.58 0.70 -25.67
CA CYS A 204 -10.34 -0.29 -26.43
C CYS A 204 -10.98 -1.34 -25.52
N ILE A 205 -10.20 -1.95 -24.62
CA ILE A 205 -10.67 -3.04 -23.77
C ILE A 205 -11.80 -2.57 -22.85
N MET A 206 -11.68 -1.39 -22.27
CA MET A 206 -12.74 -0.83 -21.43
C MET A 206 -14.04 -0.66 -22.20
N LYS A 207 -13.97 -0.15 -23.44
CA LYS A 207 -15.14 0.03 -24.32
C LYS A 207 -15.78 -1.29 -24.74
N GLU A 208 -14.98 -2.29 -25.12
CA GLU A 208 -15.50 -3.59 -25.55
C GLU A 208 -16.04 -4.40 -24.35
N ALA A 209 -15.41 -4.29 -23.18
CA ALA A 209 -15.88 -4.91 -21.95
C ALA A 209 -17.27 -4.36 -21.53
N GLU A 210 -17.51 -3.05 -21.69
CA GLU A 210 -18.82 -2.45 -21.47
C GLU A 210 -19.89 -3.03 -22.41
N LYS A 211 -19.60 -3.17 -23.71
CA LYS A 211 -20.53 -3.76 -24.68
C LYS A 211 -20.90 -5.20 -24.36
N LEU A 212 -19.98 -5.96 -23.77
CA LEU A 212 -20.20 -7.35 -23.36
C LEU A 212 -20.86 -7.49 -21.98
N GLY A 213 -21.20 -6.37 -21.32
CA GLY A 213 -21.83 -6.35 -20.00
C GLY A 213 -20.88 -6.79 -18.88
N VAL A 214 -19.57 -6.66 -19.08
CA VAL A 214 -18.52 -6.99 -18.09
C VAL A 214 -17.62 -5.77 -17.84
N PRO A 215 -18.17 -4.61 -17.43
CA PRO A 215 -17.38 -3.42 -17.20
C PRO A 215 -16.27 -3.68 -16.18
N VAL A 216 -15.10 -3.09 -16.48
CA VAL A 216 -13.89 -3.23 -15.68
C VAL A 216 -13.59 -1.95 -14.92
N ILE A 217 -12.85 -2.11 -13.82
CA ILE A 217 -12.28 -0.99 -13.08
C ILE A 217 -11.20 -0.36 -13.95
N THR A 218 -11.18 0.97 -14.01
CA THR A 218 -10.07 1.71 -14.66
C THR A 218 -8.76 1.29 -14.00
N PRO A 219 -7.79 0.74 -14.77
CA PRO A 219 -6.55 0.25 -14.17
C PRO A 219 -5.82 1.37 -13.43
N SER A 220 -5.48 1.13 -12.17
CA SER A 220 -4.61 2.01 -11.37
C SER A 220 -3.15 1.92 -11.83
N ASP A 221 -2.29 2.81 -11.34
CA ASP A 221 -0.86 2.80 -11.71
C ASP A 221 -0.21 1.46 -11.36
N ASN A 222 -0.59 0.86 -10.23
CA ASN A 222 -0.12 -0.47 -9.84
C ASN A 222 -0.52 -1.57 -10.83
N GLN A 223 -1.60 -1.38 -11.57
CA GLN A 223 -2.09 -2.31 -12.59
C GLN A 223 -1.56 -1.98 -13.99
N LYS A 224 -0.71 -0.96 -14.14
CA LYS A 224 -0.20 -0.51 -15.44
C LYS A 224 1.33 -0.57 -15.50
N ASN A 225 2.01 -0.06 -14.47
CA ASN A 225 3.47 0.02 -14.42
C ASN A 225 4.08 0.31 -13.02
N GLY A 226 3.28 0.62 -12.01
CA GLY A 226 3.72 1.00 -10.66
C GLY A 226 3.63 -0.09 -9.58
N GLY A 227 3.20 -1.32 -9.94
CA GLY A 227 2.73 -2.33 -8.96
C GLY A 227 3.81 -3.24 -8.39
N GLY A 228 3.39 -4.27 -7.63
CA GLY A 228 4.25 -5.31 -7.04
C GLY A 228 4.66 -6.43 -8.01
N HIS A 229 4.82 -6.10 -9.30
CA HIS A 229 5.19 -7.07 -10.32
C HIS A 229 6.68 -7.44 -10.19
N THR A 230 7.07 -8.60 -10.71
CA THR A 230 8.46 -9.05 -10.61
C THR A 230 9.32 -8.33 -11.66
N CYS A 231 10.32 -7.59 -11.18
CA CYS A 231 11.51 -7.28 -11.95
C CYS A 231 12.74 -7.81 -11.21
N THR A 232 13.36 -8.83 -11.77
CA THR A 232 14.54 -9.46 -11.18
C THR A 232 15.59 -9.66 -12.26
N LEU A 233 16.71 -8.96 -12.09
CA LEU A 233 17.85 -9.05 -13.01
C LEU A 233 18.82 -10.18 -12.63
N THR A 234 18.55 -10.86 -11.51
CA THR A 234 19.36 -11.95 -10.97
C THR A 234 18.57 -13.27 -10.94
N ALA A 235 19.27 -14.39 -11.05
CA ALA A 235 18.67 -15.71 -10.89
C ALA A 235 18.19 -15.88 -9.43
N THR A 236 16.94 -16.28 -9.23
CA THR A 236 16.35 -16.60 -7.92
C THR A 236 15.40 -17.79 -8.08
N ASP A 237 14.94 -18.40 -6.99
CA ASP A 237 13.95 -19.50 -7.07
C ASP A 237 12.64 -19.09 -7.79
N LYS A 238 12.36 -17.77 -7.83
CA LYS A 238 11.22 -17.18 -8.55
C LYS A 238 11.51 -16.94 -10.04
N CYS A 239 12.78 -16.98 -10.43
CA CYS A 239 13.30 -16.65 -11.75
C CYS A 239 14.44 -17.62 -12.12
N PRO A 240 14.11 -18.82 -12.63
CA PRO A 240 15.10 -19.85 -12.95
C PRO A 240 16.01 -19.45 -14.13
N SER A 241 15.67 -18.38 -14.86
CA SER A 241 16.50 -17.80 -15.91
C SER A 241 16.36 -16.26 -15.91
N PRO A 242 17.40 -15.51 -15.51
CA PRO A 242 17.40 -14.06 -15.63
C PRO A 242 17.68 -13.60 -17.07
N PRO A 243 17.31 -12.36 -17.44
CA PRO A 243 16.50 -11.45 -16.64
C PRO A 243 15.00 -11.75 -16.75
N CYS A 244 14.31 -11.70 -15.61
CA CYS A 244 12.85 -11.71 -15.57
C CYS A 244 12.35 -10.27 -15.48
N ILE A 245 11.82 -9.76 -16.57
CA ILE A 245 11.23 -8.43 -16.59
C ILE A 245 9.78 -8.54 -17.01
N SER A 246 8.88 -8.14 -16.12
CA SER A 246 7.47 -8.01 -16.47
C SER A 246 7.26 -6.94 -17.54
N CYS A 247 6.29 -7.16 -18.43
CA CYS A 247 5.83 -6.12 -19.36
C CYS A 247 5.37 -4.84 -18.65
N HIS A 248 4.92 -4.92 -17.39
CA HIS A 248 4.61 -3.73 -16.58
C HIS A 248 5.83 -2.81 -16.39
N TYR A 249 7.06 -3.33 -16.44
CA TYR A 249 8.32 -2.57 -16.31
C TYR A 249 9.05 -2.35 -17.63
N GLY A 250 8.43 -2.70 -18.76
CA GLY A 250 8.97 -2.35 -20.06
C GLY A 250 10.14 -3.16 -20.57
N GLY A 251 10.35 -4.37 -20.04
CA GLY A 251 11.24 -5.35 -20.67
C GLY A 251 12.68 -4.88 -20.89
N THR A 252 13.45 -5.70 -21.59
CA THR A 252 14.83 -5.33 -21.97
C THR A 252 14.87 -4.37 -23.16
N LYS A 253 13.75 -4.24 -23.91
CA LYS A 253 13.67 -3.49 -25.15
C LYS A 253 12.57 -2.43 -25.20
N CYS A 254 11.74 -2.25 -24.17
CA CYS A 254 10.67 -1.23 -24.19
C CYS A 254 11.08 0.11 -23.57
N ASN A 255 12.38 0.40 -23.43
CA ASN A 255 12.89 1.73 -23.07
C ASN A 255 12.23 2.38 -21.84
N GLY A 256 11.92 1.59 -20.81
CA GLY A 256 11.26 2.07 -19.58
C GLY A 256 9.78 2.42 -19.74
N GLU A 257 9.08 1.81 -20.71
CA GLU A 257 7.63 1.96 -20.90
C GLU A 257 6.87 0.69 -20.56
N GLY A 258 5.81 0.80 -19.76
CA GLY A 258 4.90 -0.29 -19.42
C GLY A 258 4.09 -0.74 -20.65
N ASN A 259 4.12 -2.04 -20.91
CA ASN A 259 3.50 -2.70 -22.05
C ASN A 259 2.55 -3.84 -21.63
N ALA A 260 2.13 -3.85 -20.36
CA ALA A 260 1.06 -4.72 -19.87
C ALA A 260 0.15 -4.00 -18.89
N VAL A 261 -1.06 -4.53 -18.73
CA VAL A 261 -2.08 -3.96 -17.87
C VAL A 261 -2.93 -5.07 -17.26
N ASP A 262 -3.24 -4.94 -15.98
CA ASP A 262 -4.11 -5.85 -15.25
C ASP A 262 -5.52 -5.26 -15.12
N PHE A 263 -6.51 -5.93 -15.69
CA PHE A 263 -7.91 -5.53 -15.62
C PHE A 263 -8.64 -6.33 -14.53
N ALA A 264 -9.40 -5.63 -13.71
CA ALA A 264 -10.29 -6.25 -12.72
C ALA A 264 -11.74 -5.93 -13.08
N LEU A 265 -12.61 -6.92 -12.99
CA LEU A 265 -14.06 -6.70 -13.11
C LEU A 265 -14.54 -5.74 -12.02
N ARG A 266 -15.50 -4.87 -12.36
CA ARG A 266 -16.13 -3.95 -11.42
C ARG A 266 -16.86 -4.71 -10.31
N VAL A 267 -16.99 -4.10 -9.13
CA VAL A 267 -17.49 -4.76 -7.91
C VAL A 267 -18.93 -5.26 -8.00
N ASP A 268 -19.74 -4.69 -8.89
CA ASP A 268 -21.12 -5.07 -9.20
C ASP A 268 -21.21 -6.20 -10.25
N VAL A 269 -20.09 -6.59 -10.87
CA VAL A 269 -20.02 -7.70 -11.81
C VAL A 269 -19.57 -8.96 -11.08
N GLN A 270 -20.34 -10.03 -11.20
CA GLN A 270 -19.96 -11.31 -10.60
C GLN A 270 -18.66 -11.85 -11.24
N LYS A 271 -17.71 -12.26 -10.41
CA LYS A 271 -16.41 -12.81 -10.83
C LYS A 271 -16.53 -14.29 -11.22
N THR A 272 -17.34 -14.57 -12.24
CA THR A 272 -17.57 -15.93 -12.74
C THR A 272 -16.62 -16.25 -13.91
N PRO A 273 -16.31 -17.53 -14.14
CA PRO A 273 -15.62 -17.99 -15.34
C PRO A 273 -16.12 -17.37 -16.65
N ALA A 274 -17.45 -17.34 -16.83
CA ALA A 274 -18.07 -16.80 -18.02
C ALA A 274 -17.78 -15.30 -18.22
N ASN A 275 -17.75 -14.51 -17.13
CA ASN A 275 -17.44 -13.08 -17.21
C ASN A 275 -15.96 -12.82 -17.45
N TRP A 276 -15.07 -13.65 -16.89
CA TRP A 276 -13.64 -13.60 -17.21
C TRP A 276 -13.36 -13.95 -18.67
N SER A 277 -14.02 -14.98 -19.22
CA SER A 277 -13.92 -15.31 -20.64
C SER A 277 -14.45 -14.21 -21.57
N LYS A 278 -15.53 -13.52 -21.18
CA LYS A 278 -16.02 -12.34 -21.92
C LYS A 278 -15.03 -11.18 -21.87
N LEU A 279 -14.38 -10.96 -20.73
CA LEU A 279 -13.36 -9.92 -20.63
C LEU A 279 -12.12 -10.28 -21.46
N GLN A 280 -11.73 -11.55 -21.48
CA GLN A 280 -10.65 -12.04 -22.33
C GLN A 280 -10.99 -11.87 -23.82
N SER A 281 -12.23 -12.14 -24.23
CA SER A 281 -12.65 -11.93 -25.63
C SER A 281 -12.71 -10.44 -26.00
N ALA A 282 -13.11 -9.56 -25.07
CA ALA A 282 -12.97 -8.12 -25.25
C ALA A 282 -11.51 -7.73 -25.52
N ALA A 283 -10.57 -8.27 -24.73
CA ALA A 283 -9.14 -8.05 -24.95
C ALA A 283 -8.66 -8.52 -26.32
N SER A 284 -9.06 -9.73 -26.74
CA SER A 284 -8.73 -10.26 -28.08
C SER A 284 -9.31 -9.44 -29.23
N SER A 285 -10.46 -8.78 -29.03
CA SER A 285 -11.04 -7.91 -30.07
C SER A 285 -10.25 -6.61 -30.28
N CYS A 286 -9.37 -6.26 -29.35
CA CYS A 286 -8.57 -5.03 -29.37
C CYS A 286 -7.17 -5.20 -29.98
N SER A 287 -6.92 -6.27 -30.72
CA SER A 287 -5.60 -6.53 -31.30
C SER A 287 -5.13 -5.47 -32.28
N SER A 288 -6.04 -4.84 -33.05
CA SER A 288 -5.71 -3.71 -33.93
C SER A 288 -5.30 -2.44 -33.18
N GLN A 289 -5.54 -2.37 -31.88
CA GLN A 289 -5.26 -1.25 -30.98
C GLN A 289 -4.07 -1.55 -30.08
N GLY A 290 -3.33 -2.61 -30.38
CA GLY A 290 -2.11 -2.98 -29.68
C GLY A 290 -2.28 -4.10 -28.65
N ALA A 291 -3.48 -4.67 -28.45
CA ALA A 291 -3.64 -5.83 -27.57
C ALA A 291 -2.94 -7.07 -28.15
N GLY A 292 -2.02 -7.64 -27.39
CA GLY A 292 -1.32 -8.87 -27.71
C GLY A 292 -1.99 -10.06 -27.03
N SER A 293 -1.33 -10.60 -26.01
CA SER A 293 -1.80 -11.75 -25.25
C SER A 293 -2.59 -11.34 -24.01
N ALA A 294 -3.66 -12.07 -23.70
CA ALA A 294 -4.52 -11.85 -22.54
C ALA A 294 -4.67 -13.14 -21.72
N PHE A 295 -4.34 -13.07 -20.43
CA PHE A 295 -4.28 -14.21 -19.51
C PHE A 295 -5.11 -13.94 -18.26
N CYS A 296 -5.85 -14.93 -17.80
CA CYS A 296 -6.52 -14.86 -16.50
C CYS A 296 -5.57 -15.34 -15.40
N GLU A 297 -5.42 -14.54 -14.35
CA GLU A 297 -4.41 -14.77 -13.30
C GLU A 297 -4.99 -14.55 -11.90
N ILE A 298 -4.19 -14.94 -10.89
CA ILE A 298 -4.47 -14.77 -9.46
C ILE A 298 -3.41 -13.92 -8.79
N SER A 299 -3.80 -12.91 -8.02
CA SER A 299 -2.85 -11.98 -7.38
C SER A 299 -2.06 -12.60 -6.21
N TYR A 300 -2.44 -13.77 -5.69
CA TYR A 300 -1.86 -14.34 -4.46
C TYR A 300 -0.81 -15.43 -4.67
N SER A 301 -0.42 -15.71 -5.91
CA SER A 301 0.62 -16.73 -6.16
C SER A 301 1.97 -16.06 -6.41
N PRO A 302 3.03 -16.39 -5.64
CA PRO A 302 4.40 -16.00 -5.97
C PRO A 302 4.90 -16.65 -7.28
N TYR A 303 4.12 -17.58 -7.83
CA TYR A 303 4.29 -18.15 -9.17
C TYR A 303 3.19 -17.60 -10.07
N ARG A 304 3.54 -16.85 -11.12
CA ARG A 304 2.59 -16.51 -12.20
C ARG A 304 2.04 -17.81 -12.76
N THR A 305 0.84 -18.17 -12.32
CA THR A 305 0.10 -19.30 -12.85
C THR A 305 -0.89 -18.67 -13.80
N THR A 306 -0.56 -18.70 -15.09
CA THR A 306 -1.54 -18.43 -16.13
C THR A 306 -2.62 -19.50 -15.98
N LEU A 307 -3.76 -19.12 -15.42
CA LEU A 307 -4.91 -19.99 -15.30
C LEU A 307 -5.77 -19.79 -16.55
N GLY A 308 -6.47 -20.83 -16.97
CA GLY A 308 -7.59 -20.62 -17.89
C GLY A 308 -8.61 -19.73 -17.21
N CYS A 309 -9.30 -18.86 -17.95
CA CYS A 309 -10.39 -18.04 -17.40
C CYS A 309 -11.55 -18.87 -16.83
N ASN A 310 -11.51 -20.19 -16.97
CA ASN A 310 -12.43 -21.14 -16.36
C ASN A 310 -12.14 -21.45 -14.88
N ASP A 311 -10.98 -21.03 -14.36
CA ASP A 311 -10.58 -21.32 -12.99
C ASP A 311 -11.32 -20.40 -11.98
N PRO A 312 -11.89 -20.95 -10.89
CA PRO A 312 -12.62 -20.16 -9.90
C PRO A 312 -11.73 -19.22 -9.08
N GLY A 313 -10.40 -19.40 -9.08
CA GLY A 313 -9.46 -18.56 -8.36
C GLY A 313 -9.17 -17.22 -9.03
N VAL A 314 -9.46 -17.07 -10.33
CA VAL A 314 -9.13 -15.89 -11.14
C VAL A 314 -9.68 -14.61 -10.51
N ASN A 315 -8.81 -13.62 -10.36
CA ASN A 315 -9.18 -12.33 -9.79
C ASN A 315 -8.81 -11.12 -10.65
N HIS A 316 -8.05 -11.31 -11.75
CA HIS A 316 -7.78 -10.30 -12.76
C HIS A 316 -7.45 -10.91 -14.13
N LEU A 317 -7.55 -10.09 -15.17
CA LEU A 317 -7.06 -10.39 -16.52
C LEU A 317 -5.80 -9.57 -16.78
N HIS A 318 -4.67 -10.24 -16.95
CA HIS A 318 -3.42 -9.64 -17.41
C HIS A 318 -3.41 -9.53 -18.93
N VAL A 319 -3.13 -8.36 -19.49
CA VAL A 319 -3.06 -8.15 -20.94
C VAL A 319 -1.75 -7.48 -21.31
N ASN A 320 -0.98 -8.13 -22.19
CA ASN A 320 0.21 -7.56 -22.80
C ASN A 320 -0.15 -6.86 -24.10
N THR A 321 0.63 -5.84 -24.45
CA THR A 321 0.61 -5.33 -25.83
C THR A 321 1.25 -6.33 -26.79
N SER A 322 0.99 -6.15 -28.09
CA SER A 322 1.57 -6.97 -29.16
C SER A 322 3.09 -6.80 -29.31
N LYS A 323 3.65 -5.71 -28.78
CA LYS A 323 5.09 -5.51 -28.68
C LYS A 323 5.62 -6.25 -27.45
N SER A 324 5.99 -7.52 -27.62
CA SER A 324 6.75 -8.24 -26.59
C SER A 324 8.21 -7.79 -26.63
N CYS A 325 8.51 -6.61 -26.08
CA CYS A 325 9.87 -6.07 -26.07
C CYS A 325 10.77 -6.70 -24.98
N GLY A 326 10.88 -8.03 -25.05
CA GLY A 326 11.78 -8.84 -24.23
C GLY A 326 11.29 -9.05 -22.80
N CYS A 327 9.98 -9.12 -22.61
CA CYS A 327 9.35 -9.35 -21.32
C CYS A 327 8.94 -10.82 -21.17
N ASN A 328 9.04 -11.34 -19.94
CA ASN A 328 8.61 -12.69 -19.56
C ASN A 328 7.26 -12.67 -18.83
#